data_AF-A0A2M8HJD9-F1
#
_entry.id   AF-A0A2M8HJD9-F1
#
_cell.length_a   1.000
_cell.length_b   1.000
_cell.length_c   1.000
_cell.angle_alpha   90.00
_cell.angle_beta   90.00
_cell.angle_gamma   90.00
#
_symmetry.space_group_name_H-M   'P 1'
#
loop_
_entity.id
_entity.type
_entity.pdbx_description
1 polymer ?
#
loop_
_entity_poly.entity_id
_entity_poly.type
_entity_poly.pdbx_seq_one_letter_code
_entity_poly.pdbx_strand_id
1 'polypeptide(L)'
;MRYIFYKAGCTDGSPLAGLMEHNWNELSNQETWKGACKSLKYDTVHFKISHPGNLAKYKEFANKTYPLLLKAESSGDVQLFMEALEYEPALPDARLALFRFRVEKKECKKAKRHLIIFLNLSPGFYQKKSLESYYTKTCGKL
;
A
#
# COMPACT_ATOMS: atom_id res chain seq x y z
N MET A 1 4.56 0.44 -9.42
CA MET A 1 4.45 -0.86 -8.75
C MET A 1 5.60 -1.15 -7.78
N ARG A 2 6.85 -0.75 -8.09
CA ARG A 2 8.03 -0.83 -7.19
C ARG A 2 7.80 -0.39 -5.74
N TYR A 3 6.98 0.63 -5.54
CA TYR A 3 6.62 1.19 -4.22
C TYR A 3 5.72 0.25 -3.39
N ILE A 4 4.78 -0.47 -4.01
CA ILE A 4 3.90 -1.42 -3.32
C ILE A 4 4.72 -2.55 -2.69
N PHE A 5 5.77 -2.99 -3.38
CA PHE A 5 6.63 -4.08 -2.90
C PHE A 5 7.46 -3.70 -1.66
N TYR A 6 8.00 -2.48 -1.61
CA TYR A 6 8.70 -1.98 -0.41
C TYR A 6 7.78 -1.92 0.83
N LYS A 7 6.48 -1.65 0.63
CA LYS A 7 5.51 -1.46 1.71
C LYS A 7 4.85 -2.76 2.16
N ALA A 8 4.64 -3.71 1.25
CA ALA A 8 4.09 -5.02 1.59
C ALA A 8 4.98 -5.77 2.60
N GLY A 9 6.30 -5.58 2.52
CA GLY A 9 7.25 -6.40 3.25
C GLY A 9 7.35 -7.79 2.62
N CYS A 10 8.06 -8.69 3.28
CA CYS A 10 8.23 -10.05 2.83
C CYS A 10 7.08 -10.95 3.29
N THR A 11 6.82 -12.04 2.56
CA THR A 11 5.86 -13.11 2.86
C THR A 11 6.11 -13.76 4.22
N ASP A 12 7.34 -13.69 4.73
CA ASP A 12 7.71 -14.15 6.07
C ASP A 12 7.37 -13.15 7.19
N GLY A 13 6.82 -11.98 6.86
CA GLY A 13 6.46 -10.94 7.82
C GLY A 13 7.64 -10.08 8.27
N SER A 14 8.77 -10.08 7.58
CA SER A 14 9.87 -9.15 7.83
C SER A 14 9.85 -7.95 6.87
N PRO A 15 10.47 -6.81 7.24
CA PRO A 15 10.63 -5.69 6.30
C PRO A 15 11.50 -6.09 5.11
N LEU A 16 11.15 -5.59 3.93
CA LEU A 16 12.00 -5.70 2.77
C LEU A 16 13.28 -4.88 2.98
N ALA A 17 14.44 -5.51 2.74
CA ALA A 17 15.75 -4.86 2.80
C ALA A 17 16.14 -4.20 1.47
N GLY A 18 15.77 -4.81 0.35
CA GLY A 18 16.03 -4.25 -0.97
C GLY A 18 15.43 -5.07 -2.11
N LEU A 19 15.26 -4.43 -3.26
CA LEU A 19 14.85 -5.05 -4.51
C LEU A 19 16.06 -5.50 -5.30
N MET A 20 16.05 -6.74 -5.78
CA MET A 20 17.18 -7.36 -6.47
C MET A 20 16.92 -7.57 -7.96
N GLU A 21 15.74 -8.09 -8.30
CA GLU A 21 15.40 -8.41 -9.68
C GLU A 21 13.98 -7.96 -10.01
N HIS A 22 13.80 -7.60 -11.27
CA HIS A 22 12.51 -7.24 -11.85
C HIS A 22 12.41 -7.94 -13.21
N ASN A 23 11.31 -8.67 -13.41
CA ASN A 23 11.02 -9.32 -14.69
C ASN A 23 9.57 -9.08 -15.10
N TRP A 24 9.35 -8.75 -16.37
CA TRP A 24 8.05 -8.58 -16.96
C TRP A 24 7.76 -9.72 -17.94
N ASN A 25 6.64 -10.40 -17.75
CA ASN A 25 6.15 -11.41 -18.69
C ASN A 25 4.93 -10.87 -19.43
N GLU A 26 5.12 -10.52 -20.70
CA GLU A 26 4.08 -10.01 -21.59
C GLU A 26 2.94 -11.00 -21.84
N LEU A 27 3.26 -12.31 -21.95
CA LEU A 27 2.27 -13.34 -22.26
C LEU A 27 1.30 -13.57 -21.10
N SER A 28 1.81 -13.54 -19.87
CA SER A 28 1.00 -13.71 -18.65
C SER A 28 0.57 -12.40 -18.02
N ASN A 29 0.99 -11.26 -18.58
CA ASN A 29 0.76 -9.93 -18.03
C ASN A 29 1.17 -9.82 -16.56
N GLN A 30 2.33 -10.39 -16.26
CA GLN A 30 2.79 -10.59 -14.89
C GLN A 30 4.12 -9.89 -14.66
N GLU A 31 4.15 -9.03 -13.66
CA GLU A 31 5.37 -8.41 -13.16
C GLU A 31 5.87 -9.25 -11.97
N THR A 32 7.11 -9.71 -12.03
CA THR A 32 7.74 -10.46 -10.94
C THR A 32 8.85 -9.62 -10.34
N TRP A 33 8.78 -9.42 -9.03
CA TRP A 33 9.81 -8.73 -8.27
C TRP A 33 10.43 -9.69 -7.27
N LYS A 34 11.77 -9.76 -7.27
CA LYS A 34 12.53 -10.44 -6.22
C LYS A 34 13.14 -9.43 -5.27
N GLY A 35 13.03 -9.72 -3.99
CA GLY A 35 13.53 -8.89 -2.92
C GLY A 35 14.30 -9.67 -1.88
N ALA A 36 15.27 -9.01 -1.25
CA ALA A 36 15.92 -9.50 -0.04
C ALA A 36 15.16 -9.00 1.18
N CYS A 37 14.92 -9.88 2.13
CA CYS A 37 14.26 -9.58 3.39
C CYS A 37 15.29 -9.26 4.47
N LYS A 38 14.92 -8.43 5.47
CA LYS A 38 15.79 -8.21 6.64
C LYS A 38 16.02 -9.48 7.47
N SER A 39 15.19 -10.50 7.29
CA SER A 39 15.38 -11.85 7.81
C SER A 39 16.47 -12.67 7.10
N LEU A 40 17.14 -12.09 6.11
CA LEU A 40 18.13 -12.74 5.22
C LEU A 40 17.56 -13.80 4.27
N LYS A 41 16.22 -13.91 4.17
CA LYS A 41 15.55 -14.72 3.16
C LYS A 41 15.33 -13.94 1.88
N TYR A 42 15.22 -14.65 0.76
CA TYR A 42 14.75 -14.08 -0.50
C TYR A 42 13.26 -14.29 -0.62
N ASP A 43 12.58 -13.28 -1.15
CA ASP A 43 11.14 -13.34 -1.39
C ASP A 43 10.84 -12.93 -2.84
N THR A 44 9.85 -13.60 -3.42
CA THR A 44 9.42 -13.36 -4.80
C THR A 44 7.94 -13.09 -4.78
N VAL A 45 7.54 -11.90 -5.23
CA VAL A 45 6.13 -11.54 -5.37
C VAL A 45 5.79 -11.42 -6.84
N HIS A 46 4.69 -12.06 -7.19
CA HIS A 46 4.11 -12.03 -8.51
C HIS A 46 2.91 -11.09 -8.52
N PHE A 47 2.98 -10.04 -9.32
CA PHE A 47 1.85 -9.15 -9.59
C PHE A 47 1.26 -9.52 -10.94
N LYS A 48 0.07 -10.10 -10.92
CA LYS A 48 -0.71 -10.31 -12.14
C LYS A 48 -1.45 -9.01 -12.46
N ILE A 49 -1.04 -8.33 -13.52
CA ILE A 49 -1.73 -7.14 -14.01
C ILE A 49 -2.94 -7.64 -14.80
N SER A 50 -4.12 -7.56 -14.21
CA SER A 50 -5.37 -7.99 -14.86
C SER A 50 -5.76 -7.11 -16.04
N HIS A 51 -5.22 -5.88 -16.12
CA HIS A 51 -5.46 -4.92 -17.20
C HIS A 51 -4.18 -4.15 -17.57
N PRO A 52 -3.22 -4.78 -18.26
CA PRO A 52 -2.13 -4.05 -18.89
C PRO A 52 -2.72 -3.32 -20.08
N GLY A 53 -2.46 -2.02 -20.18
CA GLY A 53 -2.76 -1.29 -21.41
C GLY A 53 -3.73 -0.13 -21.28
N ASN A 54 -4.22 0.23 -20.09
CA ASN A 54 -4.80 1.57 -19.95
C ASN A 54 -3.69 2.61 -19.71
N LEU A 55 -2.94 2.90 -20.78
CA LEU A 55 -1.87 3.92 -20.79
C LEU A 55 -2.38 5.27 -20.26
N ALA A 56 -3.65 5.60 -20.49
CA ALA A 56 -4.27 6.81 -19.96
C ALA A 56 -4.38 6.78 -18.43
N LYS A 57 -4.84 5.67 -17.83
CA LYS A 57 -4.84 5.49 -16.36
C LYS A 57 -3.43 5.48 -15.77
N TYR A 58 -2.47 4.86 -16.47
CA TYR A 58 -1.07 4.91 -16.04
C TYR A 58 -0.51 6.34 -16.05
N LYS A 59 -0.76 7.11 -17.13
CA LYS A 59 -0.36 8.52 -17.23
C LYS A 59 -1.05 9.38 -16.18
N GLU A 60 -2.33 9.14 -15.93
CA GLU A 60 -3.08 9.85 -14.88
C GLU A 60 -2.51 9.56 -13.49
N PHE A 61 -2.19 8.29 -13.20
CA PHE A 61 -1.51 7.93 -11.97
C PHE A 61 -0.14 8.61 -11.84
N ALA A 62 0.70 8.54 -12.89
CA ALA A 62 2.05 9.09 -12.87
C ALA A 62 2.07 10.62 -12.75
N ASN A 63 1.13 11.31 -13.40
CA ASN A 63 1.12 12.77 -13.47
C ASN A 63 0.29 13.45 -12.38
N LYS A 64 -0.75 12.78 -11.84
CA LYS A 64 -1.64 13.36 -10.82
C LYS A 64 -1.48 12.65 -9.48
N THR A 65 -1.75 11.34 -9.45
CA THR A 65 -1.83 10.58 -8.21
C THR A 65 -0.50 10.47 -7.48
N TYR A 66 0.57 10.13 -8.20
CA TYR A 66 1.87 9.86 -7.60
C TYR A 66 2.54 11.13 -7.02
N PRO A 67 2.54 12.30 -7.70
CA PRO A 67 3.02 13.54 -7.11
C PRO A 67 2.25 13.96 -5.86
N LEU A 68 0.91 13.81 -5.85
CA LEU A 68 0.09 14.09 -4.68
C LEU A 68 0.47 13.18 -3.52
N LEU A 69 0.67 11.89 -3.78
CA LEU A 69 1.08 10.93 -2.76
C LEU A 69 2.44 11.27 -2.15
N LEU A 70 3.44 11.58 -2.98
CA LEU A 70 4.77 12.00 -2.50
C LEU A 70 4.70 13.26 -1.65
N LYS A 71 3.92 14.26 -2.10
CA LYS A 71 3.71 15.49 -1.34
C LYS A 71 3.04 15.21 -0.01
N ALA A 72 2.00 14.38 0.01
CA ALA A 72 1.29 13.96 1.22
C ALA A 72 2.20 13.23 2.21
N GLU A 73 3.06 12.33 1.74
CA GLU A 73 4.04 11.64 2.59
C GLU A 73 5.06 12.61 3.19
N SER A 74 5.50 13.62 2.42
CA SER A 74 6.49 14.61 2.87
C SER A 74 5.92 15.63 3.87
N SER A 75 4.66 16.04 3.68
CA SER A 75 4.02 17.07 4.51
C SER A 75 3.22 16.50 5.67
N GLY A 76 2.80 15.24 5.60
CA GLY A 76 1.82 14.65 6.50
C GLY A 76 0.40 15.20 6.29
N ASP A 77 0.15 15.96 5.23
CA ASP A 77 -1.16 16.56 4.96
C ASP A 77 -2.17 15.49 4.50
N VAL A 78 -3.16 15.26 5.36
CA VAL A 78 -4.20 14.26 5.14
C VAL A 78 -5.12 14.60 3.97
N GLN A 79 -5.30 15.88 3.63
CA GLN A 79 -6.13 16.24 2.48
C GLN A 79 -5.51 15.80 1.15
N LEU A 80 -4.19 15.85 1.04
CA LEU A 80 -3.50 15.35 -0.16
C LEU A 80 -3.67 13.84 -0.32
N PHE A 81 -3.75 13.07 0.78
CA PHE A 81 -4.11 11.65 0.71
C PHE A 81 -5.57 11.43 0.28
N MET A 82 -6.49 12.33 0.65
CA MET A 82 -7.89 12.26 0.21
C MET A 82 -7.99 12.56 -1.29
N GLU A 83 -7.32 13.61 -1.77
CA GLU A 83 -7.25 14.00 -3.18
C GLU A 83 -6.62 12.88 -4.03
N ALA A 84 -5.53 12.27 -3.58
CA ALA A 84 -4.92 11.14 -4.28
C ALA A 84 -5.89 9.95 -4.45
N LEU A 85 -6.77 9.71 -3.48
CA LEU A 85 -7.79 8.64 -3.55
C LEU A 85 -8.96 8.94 -4.49
N GLU A 86 -9.18 10.20 -4.87
CA GLU A 86 -10.18 10.56 -5.89
C GLU A 86 -9.73 10.05 -7.27
N TYR A 87 -8.43 10.09 -7.53
CA TYR A 87 -7.84 9.57 -8.77
C TYR A 87 -7.61 8.06 -8.73
N GLU A 88 -7.12 7.53 -7.60
CA GLU A 88 -6.90 6.08 -7.43
C GLU A 88 -7.42 5.60 -6.06
N PRO A 89 -8.65 5.05 -6.00
CA PRO A 89 -9.22 4.56 -4.76
C PRO A 89 -8.43 3.41 -4.11
N ALA A 90 -7.59 2.70 -4.87
CA ALA A 90 -6.84 1.53 -4.42
C ALA A 90 -5.38 1.85 -4.01
N LEU A 91 -5.12 3.04 -3.44
CA LEU A 91 -3.80 3.41 -2.90
C LEU A 91 -3.59 2.92 -1.46
N PRO A 92 -2.68 1.96 -1.20
CA PRO A 92 -2.46 1.45 0.15
C PRO A 92 -2.03 2.53 1.15
N ASP A 93 -1.05 3.37 0.80
CA ASP A 93 -0.51 4.36 1.73
C ASP A 93 -1.49 5.46 2.09
N ALA A 94 -2.30 5.92 1.12
CA ALA A 94 -3.38 6.85 1.41
C ALA A 94 -4.46 6.23 2.32
N ARG A 95 -4.78 4.94 2.13
CA ARG A 95 -5.70 4.21 3.01
C ARG A 95 -5.11 4.06 4.41
N LEU A 96 -3.83 3.76 4.55
CA LEU A 96 -3.15 3.64 5.85
C LEU A 96 -3.05 4.99 6.57
N ALA A 97 -2.70 6.06 5.87
CA ALA A 97 -2.64 7.42 6.42
C ALA A 97 -4.01 7.87 6.95
N LEU A 98 -5.06 7.68 6.14
CA LEU A 98 -6.43 7.98 6.57
C LEU A 98 -6.91 7.10 7.70
N PHE A 99 -6.51 5.83 7.75
CA PHE A 99 -6.78 4.98 8.91
C PHE A 99 -6.20 5.62 10.18
N ARG A 100 -4.91 5.97 10.20
CA ARG A 100 -4.24 6.55 11.37
C ARG A 100 -4.89 7.86 11.80
N PHE A 101 -5.08 8.78 10.86
CA PHE A 101 -5.73 10.05 11.13
C PHE A 101 -7.14 9.89 11.71
N ARG A 102 -7.95 8.98 11.15
CA ARG A 102 -9.32 8.76 11.64
C ARG A 102 -9.33 8.09 13.01
N VAL A 103 -8.35 7.24 13.33
CA VAL A 103 -8.19 6.70 14.70
C VAL A 103 -7.86 7.83 15.69
N GLU A 104 -6.92 8.71 15.35
CA GLU A 104 -6.57 9.87 16.18
C GLU A 104 -7.76 10.80 16.43
N LYS A 105 -8.61 11.02 15.42
CA LYS A 105 -9.86 11.79 15.53
C LYS A 105 -11.01 11.02 16.20
N LYS A 106 -10.80 9.78 16.63
CA LYS A 106 -11.83 8.87 17.20
C LYS A 106 -13.00 8.61 16.25
N GLU A 107 -12.79 8.73 14.95
CA GLU A 107 -13.77 8.43 13.89
C GLU A 107 -13.76 6.94 13.54
N CYS A 108 -14.06 6.09 14.52
CA CYS A 108 -13.77 4.65 14.49
C CYS A 108 -14.41 3.87 13.34
N LYS A 109 -15.65 4.21 12.93
CA LYS A 109 -16.32 3.56 11.80
C LYS A 109 -15.60 3.81 10.46
N LYS A 110 -15.13 5.04 10.24
CA LYS A 110 -14.37 5.40 9.04
C LYS A 110 -12.97 4.79 9.08
N ALA A 111 -12.29 4.85 10.22
CA ALA A 111 -11.00 4.21 10.40
C ALA A 111 -11.03 2.72 10.06
N LYS A 112 -12.02 1.97 10.58
CA LYS A 112 -12.18 0.53 10.28
C LYS A 112 -12.32 0.27 8.78
N ARG A 113 -13.11 1.09 8.07
CA ARG A 113 -13.25 0.96 6.60
C ARG A 113 -11.90 1.11 5.89
N HIS A 114 -11.12 2.12 6.26
CA HIS A 114 -9.80 2.34 5.67
C HIS A 114 -8.82 1.21 5.98
N LEU A 115 -8.84 0.66 7.21
CA LEU A 115 -8.00 -0.48 7.59
C LEU A 115 -8.33 -1.73 6.78
N ILE A 116 -9.62 -2.07 6.64
CA ILE A 116 -10.05 -3.24 5.86
C ILE A 116 -9.60 -3.12 4.40
N ILE A 117 -9.81 -1.96 3.78
CA ILE A 117 -9.39 -1.73 2.40
C ILE A 117 -7.87 -1.86 2.28
N PHE A 118 -7.11 -1.24 3.19
CA PHE A 118 -5.66 -1.35 3.21
C PHE A 118 -5.19 -2.81 3.30
N LEU A 119 -5.73 -3.59 4.24
CA LEU A 119 -5.35 -5.00 4.42
C LEU A 119 -5.73 -5.87 3.22
N ASN A 120 -6.84 -5.58 2.53
CA ASN A 120 -7.19 -6.27 1.29
C ASN A 120 -6.22 -5.94 0.14
N LEU A 121 -5.74 -4.69 0.07
CA LEU A 121 -4.73 -4.27 -0.90
C LEU A 121 -3.33 -4.75 -0.55
N SER A 122 -3.07 -5.02 0.74
CA SER A 122 -1.77 -5.43 1.28
C SER A 122 -1.91 -6.64 2.21
N PRO A 123 -2.31 -7.82 1.69
CA PRO A 123 -2.65 -8.98 2.51
C PRO A 123 -1.46 -9.54 3.30
N GLY A 124 -0.23 -9.36 2.81
CA GLY A 124 1.01 -9.75 3.48
C GLY A 124 1.59 -8.70 4.43
N PHE A 125 0.87 -7.61 4.74
CA PHE A 125 1.43 -6.51 5.51
C PHE A 125 1.91 -6.95 6.90
N TYR A 126 3.23 -6.91 7.09
CA TYR A 126 3.90 -7.50 8.24
C TYR A 126 3.47 -6.93 9.61
N GLN A 127 3.02 -5.68 9.66
CA GLN A 127 2.55 -5.05 10.91
C GLN A 127 1.03 -5.11 11.09
N LYS A 128 0.31 -6.03 10.40
CA LYS A 128 -1.15 -6.16 10.51
C LYS A 128 -1.63 -6.18 11.97
N LYS A 129 -1.08 -7.07 12.80
CA LYS A 129 -1.45 -7.18 14.23
C LYS A 129 -1.22 -5.87 15.00
N SER A 130 -0.19 -5.12 14.65
CA SER A 130 0.09 -3.82 15.27
C SER A 130 -0.97 -2.78 14.91
N LEU A 131 -1.44 -2.75 13.67
CA LEU A 131 -2.53 -1.85 13.25
C LEU A 131 -3.86 -2.23 13.90
N GLU A 132 -4.17 -3.53 13.96
CA GLU A 132 -5.37 -4.02 14.65
C GLU A 132 -5.32 -3.66 16.14
N SER A 133 -4.18 -3.85 16.81
CA SER A 133 -3.99 -3.46 18.21
C SER A 133 -4.12 -1.95 18.42
N TYR A 134 -3.54 -1.14 17.53
CA TYR A 134 -3.64 0.32 17.59
C TYR A 134 -5.10 0.79 17.45
N TYR A 135 -5.85 0.21 16.52
CA TYR A 135 -7.29 0.47 16.43
C TYR A 135 -7.99 0.06 17.73
N THR A 136 -7.72 -1.14 18.24
CA THR A 136 -8.43 -1.65 19.41
C THR A 136 -8.21 -0.86 20.68
N LYS A 137 -7.00 -0.35 20.89
CA LYS A 137 -6.69 0.53 22.03
C LYS A 137 -7.48 1.83 22.02
N THR A 138 -7.76 2.38 20.84
CA THR A 138 -8.40 3.71 20.72
C THR A 138 -9.91 3.62 20.50
N CYS A 139 -10.35 2.61 19.73
CA CYS A 139 -11.71 2.49 19.21
C CYS A 139 -12.47 1.26 19.71
N GLY A 140 -11.82 0.38 20.49
CA GLY A 140 -12.41 -0.87 20.93
C GLY A 140 -12.37 -1.97 19.87
N LYS A 141 -13.24 -2.97 19.97
CA LYS A 141 -13.12 -4.19 19.16
C LYS A 141 -13.18 -3.88 17.65
N LEU A 142 -12.18 -4.39 16.92
CA LEU A 142 -12.13 -4.30 15.45
C LEU A 142 -13.21 -5.18 14.80
#